data_AF-A0A3A5IBF8-F1
#
_entry.id   AF-A0A3A5IBF8-F1
#
_cell.length_a   1.000
_cell.length_b   1.000
_cell.length_c   1.000
_cell.angle_alpha   90.00
_cell.angle_beta   90.00
_cell.angle_gamma   90.00
#
_symmetry.space_group_name_H-M   'P 1'
#
loop_
_entity.id
_entity.type
_entity.pdbx_description
1 polymer ?
#
loop_
_entity_poly.entity_id
_entity_poly.type
_entity_poly.pdbx_seq_one_letter_code
_entity_poly.pdbx_strand_id
1 'polypeptide(L)' 'MSILLESQIKSLQTEGLLLLVEDAKRRIGSHVAGDDPVEEYMQHQRYILDLVQEELKRRQ' A
#
# COMPACT_ATOMS: atom_id res chain seq x y z
N MET A 1 -3.98 8.54 -12.73
CA MET A 1 -3.16 7.36 -12.38
C MET A 1 -3.74 6.53 -11.24
N SER A 2 -4.59 7.06 -10.35
CA SER A 2 -5.24 6.31 -9.24
C SER A 2 -6.15 5.15 -9.69
N ILE A 3 -6.94 5.36 -10.75
CA ILE A 3 -7.97 4.40 -11.19
C ILE A 3 -7.40 3.01 -11.56
N LEU A 4 -6.22 2.97 -12.19
CA LEU A 4 -5.60 1.70 -12.58
C LEU A 4 -5.13 0.91 -11.34
N LEU A 5 -4.52 1.59 -10.38
CA LEU A 5 -4.05 0.99 -9.14
C LEU A 5 -5.22 0.42 -8.33
N GLU A 6 -6.31 1.17 -8.17
CA GLU A 6 -7.51 0.70 -7.49
C GLU A 6 -8.13 -0.53 -8.17
N SER A 7 -8.16 -0.54 -9.51
CA SER A 7 -8.66 -1.69 -10.27
C SER A 7 -7.79 -2.94 -10.06
N GLN A 8 -6.46 -2.76 -10.02
CA GLN A 8 -5.52 -3.85 -9.73
C GLN A 8 -5.66 -4.36 -8.30
N ILE A 9 -5.82 -3.48 -7.31
CA ILE A 9 -6.05 -3.88 -5.91
C ILE A 9 -7.34 -4.71 -5.80
N LYS A 10 -8.42 -4.28 -6.45
CA LYS A 10 -9.69 -5.01 -6.45
C LYS A 10 -9.61 -6.39 -7.10
N SER A 11 -8.68 -6.62 -8.03
CA SER A 11 -8.51 -7.92 -8.69
C SER A 11 -7.60 -8.90 -7.95
N LEU A 12 -6.84 -8.45 -6.94
CA LEU A 12 -5.99 -9.31 -6.14
C LEU A 12 -6.80 -10.27 -5.27
N GLN A 13 -6.23 -11.44 -4.97
CA GLN A 13 -6.74 -12.33 -3.92
C GLN A 13 -6.39 -11.77 -2.53
N THR A 14 -7.06 -12.24 -1.48
CA THR A 14 -6.85 -11.77 -0.11
C THR A 14 -5.40 -11.93 0.34
N GLU A 15 -4.74 -13.03 -0.03
CA GLU A 15 -3.32 -13.26 0.21
C GLU A 15 -2.44 -12.20 -0.45
N GLY A 16 -2.76 -11.83 -1.69
CA GLY A 16 -2.06 -10.76 -2.43
C GLY A 16 -2.23 -9.39 -1.77
N LEU A 17 -3.42 -9.10 -1.23
CA LEU A 17 -3.68 -7.88 -0.47
C LEU A 17 -2.87 -7.85 0.84
N LEU A 18 -2.80 -8.98 1.57
CA LEU A 18 -2.00 -9.07 2.79
C LEU A 18 -0.50 -8.88 2.51
N LEU A 19 0.00 -9.44 1.40
CA LEU A 19 1.39 -9.23 0.98
C LEU A 19 1.68 -7.75 0.67
N LEU A 20 0.75 -7.04 0.03
CA LEU A 20 0.89 -5.60 -0.23
C LEU A 20 0.91 -4.77 1.06
N VAL A 21 0.12 -5.14 2.07
CA VAL A 21 0.16 -4.47 3.39
C VAL A 21 1.55 -4.56 3.99
N GLU A 22 2.13 -5.77 4.01
CA GLU A 22 3.45 -5.99 4.61
C GLU A 22 4.57 -5.34 3.80
N ASP A 23 4.48 -5.35 2.47
CA ASP A 23 5.44 -4.65 1.59
C ASP A 23 5.40 -3.14 1.79
N ALA A 24 4.21 -2.52 1.78
CA ALA A 24 4.05 -1.08 1.98
C ALA A 24 4.58 -0.64 3.36
N LYS A 25 4.28 -1.39 4.42
CA LYS A 25 4.82 -1.14 5.77
C LYS A 25 6.34 -1.24 5.79
N ARG A 26 6.91 -2.29 5.17
CA ARG A 26 8.36 -2.49 5.11
C ARG A 26 9.04 -1.34 4.37
N ARG A 27 8.48 -0.89 3.25
CA ARG A 27 8.99 0.23 2.46
C ARG A 27 8.97 1.54 3.24
N ILE A 28 7.88 1.83 3.94
CA ILE A 28 7.80 3.02 4.81
C ILE A 28 8.88 2.93 5.90
N GLY A 29 8.95 1.78 6.60
CA GLY A 29 9.93 1.59 7.68
C GLY A 29 11.38 1.69 7.22
N SER A 30 11.73 1.08 6.07
CA SER A 30 13.09 1.16 5.52
C SER A 30 13.47 2.58 5.10
N HIS A 31 12.50 3.34 4.59
CA HIS A 31 12.73 4.70 4.10
C HIS A 31 12.87 5.70 5.25
N VAL A 32 12.14 5.50 6.34
CA VAL A 32 12.29 6.28 7.58
C VAL A 32 13.63 6.00 8.27
N ALA A 33 14.11 4.76 8.25
CA ALA A 33 15.39 4.40 8.86
C ALA A 33 16.63 4.93 8.12
N GLY A 34 16.46 5.48 6.91
CA GLY A 34 17.54 5.96 6.06
C GLY A 34 17.95 7.43 6.27
N ASP A 35 17.41 8.12 7.28
CA ASP A 35 17.67 9.54 7.64
C ASP A 35 17.43 10.60 6.54
N ASP A 36 16.93 10.23 5.36
CA ASP A 36 16.45 11.14 4.30
C ASP A 36 15.13 10.63 3.67
N PRO A 37 14.01 10.67 4.42
CA PRO A 37 12.74 10.16 3.93
C PRO A 37 12.13 11.11 2.90
N VAL A 38 12.20 10.72 1.62
CA VAL A 38 11.39 11.33 0.54
C VAL A 38 9.89 11.26 0.87
N GLU A 39 9.30 12.40 1.26
CA GLU A 39 7.90 12.49 1.70
C GLU A 39 6.90 12.03 0.64
N GLU A 40 7.10 12.42 -0.63
CA GLU A 40 6.22 12.03 -1.74
C GLU A 40 6.15 10.50 -1.88
N TYR A 41 7.28 9.82 -1.73
CA TYR A 41 7.32 8.35 -1.74
C TYR A 41 6.54 7.77 -0.57
N MET A 42 6.70 8.32 0.64
CA MET A 42 5.96 7.84 1.81
C MET A 42 4.45 8.08 1.69
N GLN A 43 4.04 9.22 1.14
CA GLN A 43 2.64 9.50 0.84
C GLN A 43 2.07 8.50 -0.16
N HIS A 44 2.85 8.15 -1.19
CA HIS A 44 2.45 7.13 -2.16
C HIS A 44 2.28 5.75 -1.51
N GLN A 45 3.23 5.32 -0.65
CA GLN A 45 3.11 4.05 0.08
C GLN A 45 1.92 4.05 1.04
N ARG A 46 1.63 5.18 1.69
CA ARG A 46 0.45 5.34 2.55
C ARG A 46 -0.85 5.23 1.75
N TYR A 47 -0.92 5.88 0.59
CA TYR A 47 -2.09 5.79 -0.28
C TYR A 47 -2.37 4.35 -0.75
N ILE A 48 -1.34 3.60 -1.14
CA ILE A 48 -1.48 2.16 -1.47
C ILE A 48 -2.01 1.39 -0.26
N LEU A 49 -1.46 1.64 0.93
CA LEU A 49 -1.87 0.98 2.16
C LEU A 49 -3.35 1.24 2.47
N ASP A 50 -3.80 2.48 2.33
CA ASP A 50 -5.19 2.87 2.58
C ASP A 50 -6.15 2.14 1.62
N LEU A 51 -5.84 2.13 0.32
CA LEU A 51 -6.64 1.41 -0.69
C LEU A 51 -6.73 -0.09 -0.42
N VAL A 52 -5.62 -0.72 -0.03
CA VAL A 52 -5.60 -2.16 0.29
C VAL A 52 -6.42 -2.45 1.55
N GLN A 53 -6.34 -1.58 2.56
CA GLN A 53 -7.14 -1.73 3.79
C GLN A 53 -8.64 -1.54 3.54
N GLU A 54 -9.02 -0.57 2.69
CA GLU A 54 -10.41 -0.39 2.26
C GLU A 54 -10.94 -1.63 1.55
N GLU A 55 -10.16 -2.20 0.63
CA GLU A 55 -10.54 -3.40 -0.10
C GLU A 55 -10.64 -4.64 0.82
N LEU A 56 -9.73 -4.80 1.78
CA LEU A 56 -9.80 -5.87 2.78
C LEU A 56 -11.06 -5.73 3.65
N LYS A 57 -11.39 -4.51 4.10
CA LYS A 57 -12.63 -4.24 4.86
C LYS A 57 -13.88 -4.54 4.03
N ARG A 58 -13.88 -4.23 2.73
CA ARG A 58 -15.00 -4.52 1.82
C ARG A 58 -15.28 -6.02 1.66
N ARG A 59 -14.27 -6.88 1.85
CA ARG A 59 -14.36 -8.34 1.70
C ARG A 59 -14.76 -9.07 2.99
N GLN A 60 -14.77 -8.37 4.12
CA GLN A 60 -15.26 -8.89 5.41
C GLN A 60 -16.78 -8.75 5.49
#